data_AF-A0A0C9RYT4-F1
#
_entry.id   AF-A0A0C9RYT4-F1
#
_cell.length_a   1.000
_cell.length_b   1.000
_cell.length_c   1.000
_cell.angle_alpha   90.00
_cell.angle_beta   90.00
_cell.angle_gamma   90.00
#
_symmetry.space_group_name_H-M   'P 1'
#
loop_
_entity.id
_entity.type
_entity.pdbx_description
1 polymer ?
#
loop_
_entity_poly.entity_id
_entity_poly.type
_entity_poly.pdbx_seq_one_letter_code
_entity_poly.pdbx_strand_id
1 'polypeptide(L)'
;MRILVVSLLLNVAMQTKYTSTYVEAEMIHQSRSGVNNAVNNPDFSTIKAPVMNFGTDNSTRILAQSGSTALLPCIVHSIGEGTVTWIRRKSIQHQLLTVGLTTYASDGRFQAIHFHHSEDWTLQIKYVQPRDAGMYECQVSTHPPTSIFLFLEVVEARAEIVGPPEKFVRPGSTLQLHCLVKNSTETPSYLFWYHNSRMINYDSDQGVNVSTDLVVRESWLDVPKASDRHSGNYTCEASNAVPARVFVDILNGDNPAAMQHSLASLDKNSTLLITFIWLTIFVIPSTFF
;
A
#
# COMPACT_ATOMS: atom_id res chain seq x y z
N MET A 1 -8.60 -5.91 33.39
CA MET A 1 -7.80 -5.11 34.34
C MET A 1 -6.52 -4.49 33.77
N ARG A 2 -6.26 -4.54 32.45
CA ARG A 2 -5.08 -3.89 31.81
C ARG A 2 -5.43 -2.70 30.88
N ILE A 3 -6.71 -2.48 30.58
CA ILE A 3 -7.20 -1.35 29.75
C ILE A 3 -7.23 -0.03 30.55
N LEU A 4 -7.44 -0.10 31.88
CA LEU A 4 -7.43 1.07 32.76
C LEU A 4 -6.03 1.68 32.98
N VAL A 5 -4.96 0.89 32.79
CA VAL A 5 -3.60 1.34 33.12
C VAL A 5 -3.04 2.33 32.09
N VAL A 6 -3.40 2.18 30.81
CA VAL A 6 -2.96 3.11 29.75
C VAL A 6 -3.70 4.46 29.85
N SER A 7 -4.98 4.43 30.25
CA SER A 7 -5.79 5.63 30.47
C SER A 7 -5.34 6.41 31.72
N LEU A 8 -4.89 5.72 32.77
CA LEU A 8 -4.30 6.38 33.95
C LEU A 8 -2.89 6.95 33.71
N LEU A 9 -2.04 6.29 32.91
CA LEU A 9 -0.69 6.78 32.65
C LEU A 9 -0.67 8.06 31.78
N LEU A 10 -1.67 8.27 30.93
CA LEU A 10 -1.86 9.53 30.19
C LEU A 10 -2.28 10.69 31.12
N ASN A 11 -3.07 10.43 32.16
CA ASN A 11 -3.50 11.46 33.13
C ASN A 11 -2.36 11.96 34.03
N VAL A 12 -1.43 11.09 34.45
CA VAL A 12 -0.35 11.48 35.38
C VAL A 12 0.69 12.39 34.73
N ALA A 13 0.92 12.27 33.42
CA ALA A 13 1.88 13.13 32.69
C ALA A 13 1.35 14.57 32.45
N MET A 14 0.02 14.78 32.48
CA MET A 14 -0.59 16.09 32.25
C MET A 14 -0.52 17.04 33.46
N GLN A 15 -0.42 16.53 34.69
CA GLN A 15 -0.53 17.37 35.90
C GLN A 15 0.77 18.04 36.35
N THR A 16 1.95 17.62 35.88
CA THR A 16 3.24 18.14 36.38
C THR A 16 3.76 19.41 35.71
N LYS A 17 3.04 20.04 34.76
CA LYS A 17 3.50 21.29 34.11
C LYS A 17 2.59 22.51 34.24
N TYR A 18 1.40 22.39 34.84
CA TYR A 18 0.46 23.51 35.01
C TYR A 18 0.58 24.15 36.41
N THR A 19 1.73 24.71 36.73
CA THR A 19 1.85 25.68 37.85
C THR A 19 2.71 26.86 37.42
N SER A 20 2.06 27.88 36.85
CA SER A 20 2.57 29.26 36.91
C SER A 20 1.43 30.26 36.73
N THR A 21 1.04 30.86 37.87
CA THR A 21 0.71 32.29 38.07
C THR A 21 -0.22 32.99 37.08
N TYR A 22 -1.48 33.21 37.48
CA TYR A 22 -2.31 34.32 36.99
C TYR A 22 -2.44 35.39 38.08
N VAL A 23 -2.13 36.64 37.71
CA VAL A 23 -2.35 37.85 38.50
C VAL A 23 -3.76 38.36 38.20
N GLU A 24 -4.52 38.70 39.24
CA GLU A 24 -5.89 39.19 39.19
C GLU A 24 -5.90 40.71 38.95
N ALA A 25 -6.76 41.20 38.06
CA ALA A 25 -7.02 42.63 37.87
C ALA A 25 -8.51 42.93 38.08
N GLU A 26 -8.78 43.85 39.00
CA GLU A 26 -10.10 44.24 39.53
C GLU A 26 -11.00 45.00 38.54
N MET A 27 -12.31 44.83 38.78
CA MET A 27 -13.41 45.54 38.12
C MET A 27 -13.57 46.98 38.63
N ILE A 28 -13.94 47.90 37.74
CA ILE A 28 -14.60 49.17 38.12
C ILE A 28 -15.99 49.21 37.49
N HIS A 29 -17.01 49.10 38.35
CA HIS A 29 -18.40 49.41 38.03
C HIS A 29 -18.62 50.93 38.10
N GLN A 30 -19.27 51.50 37.08
CA GLN A 30 -19.90 52.81 37.22
C GLN A 30 -21.27 52.80 36.54
N SER A 31 -22.30 52.86 37.38
CA SER A 31 -23.71 52.99 37.02
C SER A 31 -24.09 54.46 36.80
N ARG A 32 -24.81 54.80 35.70
CA ARG A 32 -25.75 55.94 35.72
C ARG A 32 -26.90 55.83 34.71
N SER A 33 -28.10 55.81 35.28
CA SER A 33 -29.47 56.15 34.82
C SER A 33 -29.81 56.37 33.33
N GLY A 34 -30.68 55.50 32.81
CA GLY A 34 -32.10 55.81 32.57
C GLY A 34 -32.48 56.60 31.31
N VAL A 35 -32.91 55.88 30.26
CA VAL A 35 -33.99 56.29 29.33
C VAL A 35 -34.72 55.03 28.87
N ASN A 36 -36.03 54.96 29.11
CA ASN A 36 -36.91 53.89 28.65
C ASN A 36 -37.10 54.01 27.13
N ASN A 37 -36.48 53.14 26.35
CA ASN A 37 -36.88 52.85 24.98
C ASN A 37 -36.87 51.34 24.81
N ALA A 38 -38.07 50.76 24.66
CA ALA A 38 -38.26 49.38 24.24
C ALA A 38 -37.79 49.25 22.78
N VAL A 39 -36.48 49.13 22.61
CA VAL A 39 -35.88 48.61 21.39
C VAL A 39 -35.79 47.11 21.57
N ASN A 40 -36.49 46.36 20.72
CA ASN A 40 -36.41 44.91 20.65
C ASN A 40 -34.93 44.50 20.55
N ASN A 41 -34.35 44.08 21.67
CA ASN A 41 -33.04 43.47 21.71
C ASN A 41 -33.14 42.17 20.89
N PRO A 42 -32.40 41.99 19.78
CA PRO A 42 -32.32 40.66 19.20
C PRO A 42 -31.68 39.79 20.28
N ASP A 43 -32.44 38.80 20.69
CA ASP A 43 -32.08 37.80 21.67
C ASP A 43 -30.67 37.29 21.37
N PHE A 44 -29.68 37.69 22.19
CA PHE A 44 -28.36 37.06 22.21
C PHE A 44 -28.50 35.72 22.95
N SER A 45 -29.46 34.91 22.55
CA SER A 45 -29.64 33.56 23.05
C SER A 45 -28.86 32.62 22.13
N THR A 46 -27.78 32.09 22.72
CA THR A 46 -27.19 30.80 22.34
C THR A 46 -26.45 30.78 21.00
N ILE A 47 -25.31 31.48 20.90
CA ILE A 47 -24.23 30.99 20.05
C ILE A 47 -23.75 29.68 20.69
N LYS A 48 -24.35 28.55 20.29
CA LYS A 48 -23.88 27.22 20.71
C LYS A 48 -22.45 27.10 20.24
N ALA A 49 -21.51 26.99 21.18
CA ALA A 49 -20.12 26.76 20.84
C ALA A 49 -20.04 25.58 19.86
N PRO A 50 -19.26 25.71 18.78
CA PRO A 50 -19.21 24.68 17.77
C PRO A 50 -18.71 23.38 18.40
N VAL A 51 -19.43 22.29 18.14
CA VAL A 51 -19.15 20.98 18.72
C VAL A 51 -18.09 20.29 17.87
N MET A 52 -17.09 19.69 18.51
CA MET A 52 -16.05 18.95 17.81
C MET A 52 -16.66 17.80 17.00
N ASN A 53 -16.26 17.70 15.73
CA ASN A 53 -16.61 16.59 14.86
C ASN A 53 -15.47 16.26 13.90
N PHE A 54 -15.43 15.01 13.45
CA PHE A 54 -14.49 14.58 12.41
C PHE A 54 -15.00 15.01 11.04
N GLY A 55 -14.12 15.59 10.23
CA GLY A 55 -14.31 15.83 8.80
C GLY A 55 -13.87 14.65 7.94
N THR A 56 -13.00 13.77 8.48
CA THR A 56 -12.65 12.51 7.83
C THR A 56 -13.64 11.42 8.21
N ASP A 57 -14.15 10.70 7.21
CA ASP A 57 -15.08 9.60 7.41
C ASP A 57 -14.47 8.44 8.19
N ASN A 58 -15.28 7.83 9.05
CA ASN A 58 -14.86 6.64 9.77
C ASN A 58 -14.75 5.44 8.81
N SER A 59 -13.78 4.57 9.04
CA SER A 59 -13.42 3.43 8.18
C SER A 59 -12.91 3.81 6.78
N THR A 60 -12.32 5.00 6.64
CA THR A 60 -11.65 5.42 5.40
C THR A 60 -10.52 4.45 5.02
N ARG A 61 -10.50 4.02 3.76
CA ARG A 61 -9.45 3.14 3.20
C ARG A 61 -8.42 3.96 2.44
N ILE A 62 -7.15 3.73 2.77
CA ILE A 62 -6.01 4.40 2.15
C ILE A 62 -5.18 3.35 1.44
N LEU A 63 -4.96 3.53 0.14
CA LEU A 63 -4.09 2.68 -0.65
C LEU A 63 -2.72 3.37 -0.81
N ALA A 64 -1.66 2.67 -0.45
CA ALA A 64 -0.30 3.15 -0.61
C ALA A 64 0.57 2.10 -1.33
N GLN A 65 1.51 2.57 -2.14
CA GLN A 65 2.49 1.71 -2.75
C GLN A 65 3.65 1.43 -1.79
N SER A 66 4.17 0.21 -1.80
CA SER A 66 5.39 -0.14 -1.09
C SER A 66 6.54 0.80 -1.49
N GLY A 67 7.29 1.30 -0.51
CA GLY A 67 8.37 2.28 -0.68
C GLY A 67 7.92 3.74 -0.79
N SER A 68 6.64 4.02 -1.04
CA SER A 68 6.12 5.40 -1.11
C SER A 68 5.84 5.98 0.28
N THR A 69 5.29 7.19 0.33
CA THR A 69 4.82 7.82 1.58
C THR A 69 3.31 7.71 1.66
N ALA A 70 2.78 7.07 2.70
CA ALA A 70 1.35 7.08 2.99
C ALA A 70 0.99 8.30 3.85
N LEU A 71 -0.14 8.91 3.52
CA LEU A 71 -0.74 10.00 4.27
C LEU A 71 -2.12 9.55 4.73
N LEU A 72 -2.29 9.37 6.04
CA LEU A 72 -3.56 9.00 6.64
C LEU A 72 -4.24 10.27 7.15
N PRO A 73 -5.34 10.71 6.52
CA PRO A 73 -5.99 11.96 6.88
C PRO A 73 -6.74 11.81 8.21
N CYS A 74 -6.74 12.88 9.01
CA CYS A 74 -7.69 13.04 10.10
C CYS A 74 -8.02 14.52 10.23
N ILE A 75 -9.13 14.93 9.64
CA ILE A 75 -9.64 16.29 9.71
C ILE A 75 -10.54 16.38 10.93
N VAL A 76 -10.28 17.33 11.81
CA VAL A 76 -11.02 17.53 13.06
C VAL A 76 -11.45 18.98 13.17
N HIS A 77 -12.76 19.21 13.08
CA HIS A 77 -13.34 20.53 13.19
C HIS A 77 -13.53 20.91 14.65
N SER A 78 -13.31 22.19 14.97
CA SER A 78 -13.60 22.76 16.29
C SER A 78 -12.97 21.98 17.46
N ILE A 79 -11.71 21.55 17.30
CA ILE A 79 -10.97 20.77 18.30
C ILE A 79 -10.71 21.54 19.61
N GLY A 80 -10.71 22.88 19.57
CA GLY A 80 -10.40 23.73 20.73
C GLY A 80 -8.99 23.46 21.26
N GLU A 81 -8.87 23.21 22.57
CA GLU A 81 -7.61 22.80 23.22
C GLU A 81 -7.37 21.28 23.18
N GLY A 82 -8.21 20.53 22.46
CA GLY A 82 -8.06 19.10 22.29
C GLY A 82 -6.79 18.72 21.53
N THR A 83 -6.30 17.51 21.77
CA THR A 83 -5.11 16.95 21.10
C THR A 83 -5.49 15.72 20.29
N VAL A 84 -4.93 15.59 19.09
CA VAL A 84 -5.04 14.40 18.25
C VAL A 84 -3.95 13.39 18.58
N THR A 85 -4.31 12.13 18.70
CA THR A 85 -3.43 11.00 18.98
C THR A 85 -3.59 9.96 17.87
N TRP A 86 -2.46 9.53 17.30
CA TRP A 86 -2.45 8.42 16.34
C TRP A 86 -2.04 7.12 17.01
N ILE A 87 -2.86 6.09 16.84
CA ILE A 87 -2.66 4.77 17.42
C ILE A 87 -2.72 3.73 16.32
N ARG A 88 -1.74 2.83 16.28
CA ARG A 88 -1.79 1.66 15.42
C ARG A 88 -2.45 0.50 16.15
N ARG A 89 -3.53 -0.03 15.59
CA ARG A 89 -4.28 -1.14 16.19
C ARG A 89 -3.82 -2.46 15.57
N LYS A 90 -3.18 -3.31 16.38
CA LYS A 90 -2.99 -4.73 16.07
C LYS A 90 -3.97 -5.56 16.92
N SER A 91 -4.18 -6.82 16.53
CA SER A 91 -5.18 -7.70 17.17
C SER A 91 -5.05 -7.78 18.70
N ILE A 92 -3.81 -7.80 19.23
CA ILE A 92 -3.55 -8.00 20.67
C ILE A 92 -2.86 -6.78 21.32
N GLN A 93 -2.25 -5.90 20.53
CA GLN A 93 -1.42 -4.79 21.03
C GLN A 93 -1.78 -3.49 20.31
N HIS A 94 -2.08 -2.44 21.09
CA HIS A 94 -2.19 -1.07 20.58
C HIS A 94 -0.83 -0.40 20.73
N GLN A 95 -0.33 0.19 19.63
CA GLN A 95 0.92 0.92 19.62
C GLN A 95 0.62 2.41 19.48
N LEU A 96 0.98 3.19 20.49
CA LEU A 96 0.94 4.65 20.40
C LEU A 96 1.98 5.13 19.38
N LEU A 97 1.55 5.93 18.40
CA LEU A 97 2.44 6.47 17.37
C LEU A 97 2.81 7.93 17.67
N THR A 98 1.80 8.79 17.84
CA THR A 98 2.00 10.21 18.09
C THR A 98 0.96 10.75 19.07
N VAL A 99 1.32 11.82 19.79
CA VAL A 99 0.39 12.67 20.56
C VAL A 99 0.67 14.11 20.15
N GLY A 100 -0.32 14.75 19.53
CA GLY A 100 -0.12 15.98 18.78
C GLY A 100 0.99 15.79 17.74
N LEU A 101 1.95 16.72 17.72
CA LEU A 101 3.13 16.67 16.85
C LEU A 101 4.28 15.80 17.40
N THR A 102 4.18 15.28 18.62
CA THR A 102 5.25 14.50 19.25
C THR A 102 5.15 13.03 18.85
N THR A 103 6.20 12.48 18.26
CA THR A 103 6.30 11.05 17.93
C THR A 103 6.75 10.23 19.13
N TYR A 104 5.99 9.19 19.45
CA TYR A 104 6.28 8.18 20.49
C TYR A 104 6.66 6.82 19.89
N ALA A 105 6.34 6.57 18.62
CA ALA A 105 6.82 5.39 17.92
C ALA A 105 8.35 5.35 17.91
N SER A 106 8.93 4.17 18.15
CA SER A 106 10.38 3.94 18.00
C SER A 106 10.85 4.04 16.55
N ASP A 107 9.93 3.87 15.60
CA ASP A 107 10.20 3.96 14.16
C ASP A 107 10.01 5.41 13.70
N GLY A 108 11.10 6.06 13.31
CA GLY A 108 11.12 7.48 12.89
C GLY A 108 10.39 7.78 11.59
N ARG A 109 9.86 6.77 10.90
CA ARG A 109 9.03 6.94 9.69
C ARG A 109 7.62 7.46 10.00
N PHE A 110 7.14 7.29 11.23
CA PHE A 110 5.82 7.75 11.67
C PHE A 110 5.91 9.19 12.20
N GLN A 111 5.22 10.12 11.55
CA GLN A 111 5.25 11.54 11.91
C GLN A 111 3.85 12.14 11.77
N ALA A 112 3.42 12.94 12.73
CA ALA A 112 2.20 13.72 12.60
C ALA A 112 2.51 15.04 11.87
N ILE A 113 1.67 15.39 10.91
CA ILE A 113 1.72 16.65 10.18
C ILE A 113 0.47 17.43 10.54
N HIS A 114 0.68 18.65 11.02
CA HIS A 114 -0.36 19.60 11.31
C HIS A 114 0.20 21.00 11.07
N PHE A 115 -0.51 21.81 10.28
CA PHE A 115 -0.15 23.19 10.02
C PHE A 115 -0.91 24.11 10.98
N HIS A 116 -0.28 25.23 11.35
CA HIS A 116 -0.95 26.21 12.22
C HIS A 116 -2.26 26.69 11.56
N HIS A 117 -3.34 26.72 12.34
CA HIS A 117 -4.71 27.04 11.90
C HIS A 117 -5.35 26.06 10.89
N SER A 118 -4.71 24.93 10.57
CA SER A 118 -5.37 23.86 9.82
C SER A 118 -6.18 22.96 10.75
N GLU A 119 -7.22 22.33 10.23
CA GLU A 119 -7.98 21.27 10.93
C GLU A 119 -7.42 19.87 10.61
N ASP A 120 -6.39 19.81 9.76
CA ASP A 120 -5.76 18.58 9.30
C ASP A 120 -4.73 18.07 10.30
N TRP A 121 -4.91 16.83 10.73
CA TRP A 121 -3.99 16.06 11.57
C TRP A 121 -3.59 14.78 10.84
N THR A 122 -2.71 14.91 9.87
CA THR A 122 -2.33 13.79 9.00
C THR A 122 -1.22 12.96 9.64
N LEU A 123 -1.38 11.64 9.67
CA LEU A 123 -0.25 10.74 9.97
C LEU A 123 0.49 10.42 8.68
N GLN A 124 1.76 10.82 8.63
CA GLN A 124 2.69 10.45 7.58
C GLN A 124 3.45 9.18 7.96
N ILE A 125 3.55 8.25 7.01
CA ILE A 125 4.37 7.05 7.11
C ILE A 125 5.29 7.01 5.90
N LYS A 126 6.59 7.27 6.10
CA LYS A 126 7.59 7.22 5.01
C LYS A 126 7.99 5.79 4.69
N TYR A 127 8.38 5.54 3.44
CA TYR A 127 8.89 4.24 2.96
C TYR A 127 8.02 3.06 3.38
N VAL A 128 6.72 3.16 3.07
CA VAL A 128 5.69 2.22 3.52
C VAL A 128 6.07 0.79 3.17
N GLN A 129 5.84 -0.12 4.10
CA GLN A 129 6.15 -1.54 3.94
C GLN A 129 4.87 -2.37 3.99
N PRO A 130 4.82 -3.57 3.38
CA PRO A 130 3.64 -4.44 3.48
C PRO A 130 3.22 -4.71 4.93
N ARG A 131 4.21 -4.81 5.83
CA ARG A 131 4.00 -4.96 7.27
C ARG A 131 3.33 -3.78 7.95
N ASP A 132 3.23 -2.62 7.31
CA ASP A 132 2.58 -1.41 7.85
C ASP A 132 1.07 -1.41 7.61
N ALA A 133 0.57 -2.29 6.74
CA ALA A 133 -0.85 -2.45 6.50
C ALA A 133 -1.63 -2.76 7.79
N GLY A 134 -2.89 -2.34 7.81
CA GLY A 134 -3.81 -2.59 8.93
C GLY A 134 -4.56 -1.35 9.39
N MET A 135 -5.18 -1.47 10.57
CA MET A 135 -6.05 -0.44 11.14
C MET A 135 -5.27 0.57 11.98
N TYR A 136 -5.56 1.85 11.72
CA TYR A 136 -5.06 3.01 12.43
C TYR A 136 -6.25 3.74 13.06
N GLU A 137 -6.03 4.36 14.21
CA GLU A 137 -7.03 5.09 14.97
C GLU A 137 -6.54 6.52 15.13
N CYS A 138 -7.37 7.47 14.70
CA CYS A 138 -7.23 8.88 15.03
C CYS A 138 -8.16 9.17 16.21
N GLN A 139 -7.59 9.51 17.36
CA GLN A 139 -8.30 9.78 18.59
C GLN A 139 -8.15 11.24 19.00
N VAL A 140 -9.24 11.85 19.44
CA VAL A 140 -9.26 13.22 19.99
C VAL A 140 -9.50 13.14 21.49
N SER A 141 -8.78 13.95 22.27
CA SER A 141 -8.84 14.01 23.74
C SER A 141 -10.10 14.68 24.31
N THR A 142 -11.26 14.48 23.69
CA THR A 142 -12.56 14.92 24.21
C THR A 142 -12.93 14.13 25.47
N HIS A 143 -13.97 14.60 26.18
CA HIS A 143 -14.54 13.87 27.32
C HIS A 143 -15.99 13.45 27.00
N PRO A 144 -16.25 12.16 26.69
CA PRO A 144 -15.29 11.05 26.57
C PRO A 144 -14.43 11.12 25.28
N PRO A 145 -13.28 10.43 25.22
CA PRO A 145 -12.45 10.40 24.02
C PRO A 145 -13.20 9.83 22.83
N THR A 146 -13.08 10.49 21.69
CA THR A 146 -13.75 10.10 20.44
C THR A 146 -12.74 9.73 19.37
N SER A 147 -13.08 8.80 18.48
CA SER A 147 -12.15 8.29 17.48
C SER A 147 -12.80 7.96 16.15
N ILE A 148 -11.99 8.02 15.10
CA ILE A 148 -12.26 7.40 13.80
C ILE A 148 -11.17 6.36 13.50
N PHE A 149 -11.52 5.39 12.67
CA PHE A 149 -10.63 4.33 12.23
C PHE A 149 -10.32 4.47 10.75
N LEU A 150 -9.07 4.21 10.38
CA LEU A 150 -8.60 4.20 9.00
C LEU A 150 -7.95 2.85 8.71
N PHE A 151 -8.06 2.38 7.48
CA PHE A 151 -7.43 1.13 7.04
C PHE A 151 -6.40 1.41 5.96
N LEU A 152 -5.13 1.11 6.26
CA LEU A 152 -4.04 1.22 5.30
C LEU A 152 -3.85 -0.10 4.56
N GLU A 153 -4.00 -0.05 3.25
CA GLU A 153 -3.65 -1.12 2.31
C GLU A 153 -2.33 -0.79 1.63
N VAL A 154 -1.42 -1.75 1.61
CA VAL A 154 -0.10 -1.58 1.00
C VAL A 154 0.04 -2.54 -0.17
N VAL A 155 0.26 -1.99 -1.36
CA VAL A 155 0.41 -2.77 -2.60
C VAL A 155 1.82 -2.63 -3.17
N GLU A 156 2.31 -3.71 -3.76
CA GLU A 156 3.56 -3.69 -4.52
C GLU A 156 3.24 -3.64 -6.01
N ALA A 157 3.71 -2.57 -6.66
CA ALA A 157 3.60 -2.39 -8.08
C ALA A 157 4.56 -3.33 -8.81
N ARG A 158 4.08 -3.97 -9.88
CA ARG A 158 4.89 -4.89 -10.69
C ARG A 158 4.61 -4.68 -12.16
N ALA A 159 5.66 -4.67 -12.97
CA ALA A 159 5.55 -4.89 -14.39
C ALA A 159 5.17 -6.35 -14.65
N GLU A 160 4.49 -6.60 -15.75
CA GLU A 160 4.12 -7.92 -16.24
C GLU A 160 4.23 -7.91 -17.75
N ILE A 161 4.98 -8.86 -18.32
CA ILE A 161 5.04 -9.07 -19.76
C ILE A 161 4.02 -10.14 -20.11
N VAL A 162 3.05 -9.81 -20.95
CA VAL A 162 1.95 -10.72 -21.29
C VAL A 162 2.45 -11.91 -22.09
N GLY A 163 2.11 -13.10 -21.61
CA GLY A 163 2.42 -14.37 -22.25
C GLY A 163 3.27 -15.28 -21.37
N PRO A 164 3.84 -16.34 -21.97
CA PRO A 164 4.72 -17.26 -21.25
C PRO A 164 6.05 -16.59 -20.87
N PRO A 165 6.74 -17.07 -19.82
CA PRO A 165 8.06 -16.57 -19.41
C PRO A 165 9.16 -16.84 -20.45
N GLU A 166 8.91 -17.75 -21.39
CA GLU A 166 9.76 -18.07 -22.52
C GLU A 166 8.94 -18.03 -23.81
N LYS A 167 9.42 -17.29 -24.81
CA LYS A 167 8.73 -17.06 -26.07
C LYS A 167 9.60 -17.50 -27.24
N PHE A 168 9.10 -18.43 -28.04
CA PHE A 168 9.76 -18.92 -29.24
C PHE A 168 9.21 -18.21 -30.47
N VAL A 169 10.09 -17.67 -31.31
CA VAL A 169 9.73 -16.94 -32.54
C VAL A 169 10.52 -17.49 -33.72
N ARG A 170 9.91 -17.59 -34.90
CA ARG A 170 10.64 -18.00 -36.11
C ARG A 170 11.43 -16.82 -36.70
N PRO A 171 12.63 -17.05 -37.26
CA PRO A 171 13.36 -16.06 -38.02
C PRO A 171 12.49 -15.41 -39.09
N GLY A 172 12.65 -14.09 -39.28
CA GLY A 172 11.88 -13.27 -40.20
C GLY A 172 10.45 -12.93 -39.76
N SER A 173 9.92 -13.54 -38.70
CA SER A 173 8.60 -13.22 -38.14
C SER A 173 8.66 -11.97 -37.24
N THR A 174 7.50 -11.38 -36.96
CA THR A 174 7.40 -10.26 -36.00
C THR A 174 7.42 -10.78 -34.57
N LEU A 175 8.36 -10.31 -33.74
CA LEU A 175 8.30 -10.44 -32.29
C LEU A 175 7.58 -9.22 -31.72
N GLN A 176 6.53 -9.46 -30.93
CA GLN A 176 5.81 -8.43 -30.20
C GLN A 176 5.79 -8.79 -28.71
N LEU A 177 6.13 -7.85 -27.84
CA LEU A 177 6.04 -7.98 -26.39
C LEU A 177 5.17 -6.86 -25.83
N HIS A 178 4.23 -7.22 -24.97
CA HIS A 178 3.35 -6.28 -24.28
C HIS A 178 3.69 -6.27 -22.81
N CYS A 179 4.04 -5.11 -22.27
CA CYS A 179 4.26 -4.91 -20.86
C CYS A 179 3.16 -4.02 -20.28
N LEU A 180 2.69 -4.38 -19.09
CA LEU A 180 1.71 -3.63 -18.31
C LEU A 180 2.17 -3.53 -16.85
N VAL A 181 1.93 -2.39 -16.21
CA VAL A 181 2.26 -2.17 -14.79
C VAL A 181 1.02 -2.31 -13.92
N LYS A 182 0.96 -3.39 -13.13
CA LYS A 182 -0.13 -3.65 -12.18
C LYS A 182 0.13 -3.03 -10.81
N ASN A 183 -0.96 -2.75 -10.09
CA ASN A 183 -0.95 -2.35 -8.67
C ASN A 183 -0.16 -1.08 -8.34
N SER A 184 0.07 -0.22 -9.33
CA SER A 184 0.75 1.04 -9.11
C SER A 184 -0.28 2.14 -8.82
N THR A 185 -0.04 2.92 -7.76
CA THR A 185 -0.96 4.00 -7.33
C THR A 185 -0.68 5.32 -8.04
N GLU A 186 0.49 5.45 -8.66
CA GLU A 186 0.96 6.67 -9.33
C GLU A 186 1.46 6.33 -10.73
N THR A 187 1.33 7.26 -11.68
CA THR A 187 1.86 7.08 -13.03
C THR A 187 3.38 6.92 -12.99
N PRO A 188 3.95 5.86 -13.59
CA PRO A 188 5.40 5.73 -13.71
C PRO A 188 5.99 6.90 -14.51
N SER A 189 7.14 7.42 -14.06
CA SER A 189 7.88 8.45 -14.80
C SER A 189 8.55 7.93 -16.08
N TYR A 190 8.84 6.63 -16.14
CA TYR A 190 9.32 5.94 -17.33
C TYR A 190 8.91 4.47 -17.33
N LEU A 191 8.91 3.88 -18.52
CA LEU A 191 8.82 2.46 -18.76
C LEU A 191 9.81 2.11 -19.89
N PHE A 192 10.86 1.37 -19.54
CA PHE A 192 11.96 1.02 -20.43
C PHE A 192 12.05 -0.47 -20.70
N TRP A 193 12.54 -0.78 -21.90
CA TRP A 193 12.87 -2.11 -22.35
C TRP A 193 14.38 -2.28 -22.37
N TYR A 194 14.84 -3.38 -21.79
CA TYR A 194 16.23 -3.81 -21.85
C TYR A 194 16.31 -5.16 -22.55
N HIS A 195 17.30 -5.30 -23.42
CA HIS A 195 17.69 -6.58 -24.01
C HIS A 195 19.11 -6.89 -23.57
N ASN A 196 19.30 -8.01 -22.85
CA ASN A 196 20.59 -8.42 -22.28
C ASN A 196 21.29 -7.28 -21.51
N SER A 197 20.54 -6.57 -20.66
CA SER A 197 20.99 -5.44 -19.84
C SER A 197 21.32 -4.14 -20.60
N ARG A 198 21.08 -4.06 -21.90
CA ARG A 198 21.18 -2.81 -22.68
C ARG A 198 19.80 -2.25 -22.95
N MET A 199 19.60 -0.97 -22.68
CA MET A 199 18.34 -0.27 -22.99
C MET A 199 18.17 -0.14 -24.51
N ILE A 200 16.98 -0.47 -25.01
CA ILE A 200 16.69 -0.55 -26.46
C ILE A 200 15.51 0.34 -26.91
N ASN A 201 14.96 1.19 -26.04
CA ASN A 201 13.81 2.06 -26.36
C ASN A 201 14.02 2.95 -27.59
N TYR A 202 15.26 3.32 -27.88
CA TYR A 202 15.63 4.22 -28.97
C TYR A 202 16.59 3.57 -29.97
N ASP A 203 16.70 2.24 -29.97
CA ASP A 203 17.65 1.52 -30.81
C ASP A 203 17.07 1.24 -32.20
N SER A 204 17.18 2.24 -33.08
CA SER A 204 16.79 2.12 -34.49
C SER A 204 17.66 1.12 -35.27
N ASP A 205 18.91 0.93 -34.87
CA ASP A 205 19.87 0.07 -35.57
C ASP A 205 19.50 -1.41 -35.42
N GLN A 206 18.89 -1.79 -34.29
CA GLN A 206 18.32 -3.11 -34.09
C GLN A 206 16.93 -3.31 -34.75
N GLY A 207 16.33 -2.25 -35.30
CA GLY A 207 15.00 -2.31 -35.90
C GLY A 207 13.89 -2.58 -34.88
N VAL A 208 14.08 -2.10 -33.65
CA VAL A 208 13.11 -2.19 -32.56
C VAL A 208 12.22 -0.95 -32.57
N ASN A 209 10.91 -1.15 -32.51
CA ASN A 209 9.93 -0.09 -32.32
C ASN A 209 9.31 -0.22 -30.94
N VAL A 210 9.39 0.84 -30.14
CA VAL A 210 8.76 0.89 -28.81
C VAL A 210 7.65 1.95 -28.80
N SER A 211 6.45 1.55 -28.41
CA SER A 211 5.31 2.43 -28.17
C SER A 211 4.94 2.37 -26.70
N THR A 212 4.97 3.49 -25.98
CA THR A 212 4.72 3.52 -24.53
C THR A 212 3.64 4.55 -24.20
N ASP A 213 2.66 4.14 -23.41
CA ASP A 213 1.64 4.99 -22.83
C ASP A 213 1.75 4.92 -21.30
N LEU A 214 2.29 5.98 -20.70
CA LEU A 214 2.47 6.04 -19.24
C LEU A 214 1.14 6.21 -18.50
N VAL A 215 0.13 6.82 -19.12
CA VAL A 215 -1.19 7.06 -18.50
C VAL A 215 -1.92 5.73 -18.35
N VAL A 216 -1.89 4.91 -19.39
CA VAL A 216 -2.45 3.55 -19.38
C VAL A 216 -1.49 2.53 -18.73
N ARG A 217 -0.22 2.93 -18.54
CA ARG A 217 0.86 2.15 -17.89
C ARG A 217 1.22 0.90 -18.69
N GLU A 218 1.24 1.06 -20.01
CA GLU A 218 1.50 -0.01 -20.96
C GLU A 218 2.64 0.37 -21.91
N SER A 219 3.36 -0.65 -22.38
CA SER A 219 4.37 -0.50 -23.42
C SER A 219 4.40 -1.71 -24.33
N TRP A 220 4.54 -1.43 -25.62
CA TRP A 220 4.65 -2.41 -26.69
C TRP A 220 6.04 -2.32 -27.30
N LEU A 221 6.69 -3.47 -27.43
CA LEU A 221 7.95 -3.63 -28.14
C LEU A 221 7.71 -4.53 -29.34
N ASP A 222 8.01 -4.01 -30.53
CA ASP A 222 7.86 -4.69 -31.80
C ASP A 222 9.21 -4.82 -32.52
N VAL A 223 9.51 -6.02 -33.00
CA VAL A 223 10.66 -6.33 -33.86
C VAL A 223 10.11 -6.97 -35.13
N PRO A 224 9.89 -6.21 -36.23
CA PRO A 224 9.18 -6.69 -37.42
C PRO A 224 9.83 -7.87 -38.13
N LYS A 225 11.16 -7.97 -38.09
CA LYS A 225 11.94 -9.07 -38.68
C LYS A 225 12.89 -9.64 -37.65
N ALA A 226 12.41 -10.61 -36.87
CA ALA A 226 13.20 -11.31 -35.88
C ALA A 226 14.37 -12.06 -36.54
N SER A 227 15.52 -12.10 -35.86
CA SER A 227 16.74 -12.80 -36.29
C SER A 227 17.51 -13.16 -35.03
N ASP A 228 18.44 -14.12 -35.10
CA ASP A 228 19.14 -14.69 -33.94
C ASP A 228 19.75 -13.65 -32.98
N ARG A 229 20.14 -12.46 -33.48
CA ARG A 229 20.65 -11.36 -32.64
C ARG A 229 19.63 -10.80 -31.64
N HIS A 230 18.34 -11.01 -31.88
CA HIS A 230 17.25 -10.58 -31.00
C HIS A 230 16.92 -11.65 -29.95
N SER A 231 17.55 -12.83 -29.99
CA SER A 231 17.39 -13.81 -28.90
C SER A 231 18.01 -13.26 -27.60
N GLY A 232 17.41 -13.61 -26.46
CA GLY A 232 17.93 -13.22 -25.15
C GLY A 232 16.86 -12.79 -24.16
N ASN A 233 17.31 -12.20 -23.06
CA ASN A 233 16.43 -11.75 -21.99
C ASN A 233 15.93 -10.33 -22.27
N TYR A 234 14.61 -10.19 -22.39
CA TYR A 234 13.93 -8.92 -22.43
C TYR A 234 13.41 -8.57 -21.04
N THR A 235 13.70 -7.36 -20.58
CA THR A 235 13.23 -6.84 -19.29
C THR A 235 12.38 -5.60 -19.54
N CYS A 236 11.19 -5.57 -18.96
CA CYS A 236 10.38 -4.36 -18.85
C CYS A 236 10.55 -3.77 -17.46
N GLU A 237 11.01 -2.54 -17.38
CA GLU A 237 11.31 -1.84 -16.13
C GLU A 237 10.56 -0.51 -16.07
N ALA A 238 9.80 -0.30 -15.00
CA ALA A 238 9.13 0.97 -14.73
C ALA A 238 9.71 1.60 -13.46
N SER A 239 9.70 2.93 -13.39
CA SER A 239 10.39 3.67 -12.32
C SER A 239 9.86 3.42 -10.91
N ASN A 240 8.61 3.00 -10.79
CA ASN A 240 7.93 2.75 -9.52
C ASN A 240 7.39 1.33 -9.42
N ALA A 241 7.94 0.35 -10.14
CA ALA A 241 7.47 -1.03 -10.09
C ALA A 241 8.62 -2.05 -10.15
N VAL A 242 8.37 -3.24 -9.61
CA VAL A 242 9.27 -4.38 -9.78
C VAL A 242 9.29 -4.79 -11.26
N PRO A 243 10.47 -4.96 -11.89
CA PRO A 243 10.57 -5.27 -13.32
C PRO A 243 10.13 -6.71 -13.64
N ALA A 244 9.67 -6.92 -14.87
CA ALA A 244 9.33 -8.23 -15.41
C ALA A 244 10.32 -8.65 -16.50
N ARG A 245 10.51 -9.96 -16.68
CA ARG A 245 11.45 -10.53 -17.65
C ARG A 245 10.81 -11.65 -18.44
N VAL A 246 11.21 -11.75 -19.71
CA VAL A 246 10.86 -12.85 -20.61
C VAL A 246 12.10 -13.24 -21.40
N PHE A 247 12.33 -14.54 -21.54
CA PHE A 247 13.36 -15.05 -22.44
C PHE A 247 12.75 -15.23 -23.83
N VAL A 248 13.40 -14.70 -24.86
CA VAL A 248 12.97 -14.88 -26.24
C VAL A 248 14.02 -15.70 -26.97
N ASP A 249 13.58 -16.79 -27.58
CA ASP A 249 14.40 -17.64 -28.42
C ASP A 249 13.90 -17.62 -29.86
N ILE A 250 14.82 -17.38 -30.79
CA ILE A 250 14.53 -17.31 -32.22
C ILE A 250 14.98 -18.62 -32.83
N LEU A 251 14.01 -19.48 -33.12
CA LEU A 251 14.23 -20.85 -33.55
C LEU A 251 14.78 -20.89 -34.98
N ASN A 252 16.08 -21.17 -35.12
CA ASN A 252 16.61 -21.57 -36.42
C ASN A 252 15.88 -22.83 -36.89
N GLY A 253 15.42 -22.80 -38.15
CA GLY A 253 14.42 -23.72 -38.73
C GLY A 253 14.79 -25.20 -38.81
N ASP A 254 15.78 -25.65 -38.04
CA ASP A 254 16.38 -26.97 -38.13
C ASP A 254 15.78 -28.00 -37.16
N ASN A 255 14.78 -27.66 -36.33
CA ASN A 255 14.06 -28.65 -35.52
C ASN A 255 12.59 -28.30 -35.21
N PRO A 256 11.65 -28.54 -36.14
CA PRO A 256 10.22 -28.31 -35.89
C PRO A 256 9.48 -29.51 -35.24
N ALA A 257 10.15 -30.57 -34.76
CA ALA A 257 9.47 -31.84 -34.48
C ALA A 257 9.92 -32.61 -33.21
N ALA A 258 10.10 -31.94 -32.06
CA ALA A 258 10.36 -32.64 -30.79
C ALA A 258 9.29 -32.43 -29.71
N MET A 259 8.12 -31.85 -30.02
CA MET A 259 7.13 -31.48 -28.99
C MET A 259 5.78 -32.20 -29.04
N GLN A 260 5.55 -33.13 -29.96
CA GLN A 260 4.33 -33.95 -29.95
C GLN A 260 4.55 -35.23 -30.73
N HIS A 261 4.78 -36.33 -30.01
CA HIS A 261 4.23 -37.68 -30.24
C HIS A 261 5.03 -38.69 -29.39
N SER A 262 4.56 -38.96 -28.17
CA SER A 262 4.87 -40.20 -27.45
C SER A 262 3.74 -40.58 -26.48
N LEU A 263 2.53 -40.71 -27.01
CA LEU A 263 1.56 -41.69 -26.51
C LEU A 263 1.06 -42.46 -27.72
N ALA A 264 1.95 -43.30 -28.26
CA ALA A 264 1.55 -44.36 -29.16
C ALA A 264 0.73 -45.38 -28.35
N SER A 265 -0.54 -45.49 -28.76
CA SER A 265 -1.47 -46.60 -28.58
C SER A 265 -0.89 -47.86 -27.91
N LEU A 266 -1.36 -48.14 -26.69
CA LEU A 266 -1.49 -49.52 -26.22
C LEU A 266 -2.66 -50.15 -26.99
N ASP A 267 -2.31 -50.82 -28.08
CA ASP A 267 -3.24 -51.60 -28.88
C ASP A 267 -3.69 -52.84 -28.10
N LYS A 268 -5.00 -53.11 -28.14
CA LYS A 268 -5.66 -54.22 -27.47
C LYS A 268 -5.59 -55.47 -28.37
N ASN A 269 -4.87 -56.50 -27.94
CA ASN A 269 -5.25 -57.93 -27.98
C ASN A 269 -4.00 -58.83 -28.05
N SER A 270 -3.67 -59.49 -26.94
CA SER A 270 -3.17 -60.85 -27.01
C SER A 270 -3.50 -61.56 -25.70
N THR A 271 -4.48 -62.45 -25.77
CA THR A 271 -4.85 -63.40 -24.74
C THR A 271 -3.73 -64.42 -24.47
N LEU A 272 -3.72 -64.98 -23.25
CA LEU A 272 -3.10 -66.24 -22.80
C LEU A 272 -1.65 -66.17 -22.25
N LEU A 273 -1.46 -66.12 -20.93
CA LEU A 273 -1.33 -67.32 -20.07
C LEU A 273 -1.06 -66.99 -18.59
N ILE A 274 -1.61 -67.85 -17.75
CA ILE A 274 -1.63 -67.90 -16.29
C ILE A 274 -0.24 -68.18 -15.71
N THR A 275 0.11 -67.59 -14.57
CA THR A 275 0.64 -68.33 -13.40
C THR A 275 0.55 -67.51 -12.11
N PHE A 276 -0.23 -68.05 -11.17
CA PHE A 276 -0.23 -67.73 -9.73
C PHE A 276 1.07 -68.23 -9.10
N ILE A 277 1.80 -67.40 -8.34
CA ILE A 277 2.68 -67.90 -7.26
C ILE A 277 2.52 -67.01 -6.02
N TRP A 278 2.50 -67.71 -4.89
CA TRP A 278 2.02 -67.40 -3.56
C TRP A 278 2.73 -66.28 -2.77
N LEU A 279 1.96 -65.77 -1.81
CA LEU A 279 2.37 -65.15 -0.55
C LEU A 279 3.67 -65.73 0.04
N THR A 280 4.58 -64.84 0.45
CA THR A 280 5.28 -65.00 1.72
C THR A 280 5.17 -63.71 2.53
N ILE A 281 4.45 -63.84 3.64
CA ILE A 281 4.40 -62.91 4.75
C ILE A 281 5.76 -62.95 5.43
N PHE A 282 6.45 -61.81 5.55
CA PHE A 282 7.48 -61.62 6.56
C PHE A 282 7.02 -60.54 7.54
N VAL A 283 6.39 -61.02 8.61
CA VAL A 283 6.28 -60.35 9.90
C VAL A 283 7.65 -60.44 10.58
N ILE A 284 8.26 -59.30 10.92
CA ILE A 284 9.21 -59.18 12.05
C ILE A 284 8.97 -57.83 12.74
N PRO A 285 9.06 -57.77 14.08
CA PRO A 285 8.24 -56.92 14.92
C PRO A 285 8.89 -55.62 15.40
N SER A 286 8.01 -54.74 15.87
CA SER A 286 8.16 -53.68 16.86
C SER A 286 9.35 -53.79 17.83
N THR A 287 10.09 -52.69 18.04
CA THR A 287 10.00 -51.83 19.26
C THR A 287 11.28 -51.01 19.57
N PHE A 288 11.06 -49.83 20.18
CA PHE A 288 11.93 -49.03 21.08
C PHE A 288 13.22 -48.37 20.54
N PHE A 289 13.19 -47.05 20.32
CA PHE A 289 13.49 -46.01 21.32
C PHE A 289 12.89 -44.66 20.90
#